data_AF-A0A0C9UNA6-F1
#
_entry.id   AF-A0A0C9UNA6-F1
#
_cell.length_a   1.000
_cell.length_b   1.000
_cell.length_c   1.000
_cell.angle_alpha   90.00
_cell.angle_beta   90.00
_cell.angle_gamma   90.00
#
_symmetry.space_group_name_H-M   'P 1'
#
loop_
_entity.id
_entity.type
_entity.pdbx_description
1 polymer ?
#
loop_
_entity_poly.entity_id
_entity_poly.type
_entity_poly.pdbx_seq_one_letter_code
_entity_poly.pdbx_strand_id
1 'polypeptide(L)'
;METLKLWGSVPRCVQLLNCLNVENLYRLDVDDKIWLDIIEDKGEDGPPLWMSDDGVRESIAALLECDQVMEECECLDAEERTLKQWLREEIDRTMAAKLHMSGMSFRRLEMCLNNH
;
A
#
# COMPACT_ATOMS: atom_id res chain seq x y z
N MET A 1 1.38 -21.97 -10.66
CA MET A 1 0.36 -21.68 -9.63
C MET A 1 1.02 -20.72 -8.67
N GLU A 2 0.67 -19.43 -8.67
CA GLU A 2 0.96 -18.56 -7.52
C GLU A 2 0.20 -17.23 -7.60
N THR A 3 -0.76 -17.14 -6.67
CA THR A 3 -1.23 -15.96 -5.93
C THR A 3 -1.66 -14.71 -6.71
N LEU A 4 -2.86 -14.76 -7.28
CA LEU A 4 -3.64 -13.54 -7.53
C LEU A 4 -4.40 -13.17 -6.25
N LYS A 5 -3.90 -12.06 -5.69
CA LYS A 5 -4.40 -11.23 -4.61
C LYS A 5 -5.90 -11.40 -4.37
N LEU A 6 -6.23 -11.81 -3.14
CA LEU A 6 -7.55 -11.66 -2.52
C LEU A 6 -7.98 -10.19 -2.64
N TRP A 7 -8.68 -9.85 -3.71
CA TRP A 7 -9.55 -8.68 -3.68
C TRP A 7 -10.76 -9.07 -2.84
N GLY A 8 -11.07 -8.22 -1.86
CA GLY A 8 -12.25 -8.35 -1.04
C GLY A 8 -13.48 -8.60 -1.90
N SER A 9 -14.37 -9.44 -1.37
CA SER A 9 -15.60 -9.89 -2.04
C SER A 9 -16.30 -8.70 -2.70
N VAL A 10 -16.24 -8.66 -4.04
CA VAL A 10 -16.91 -7.62 -4.83
C VAL A 10 -18.40 -7.68 -4.48
N PRO A 11 -19.02 -6.58 -4.01
CA PRO A 11 -20.43 -6.57 -3.66
C PRO A 11 -21.27 -7.12 -4.81
N ARG A 12 -22.24 -7.99 -4.52
CA ARG A 12 -23.09 -8.69 -5.53
C ARG A 12 -23.84 -7.75 -6.48
N CYS A 13 -23.86 -6.45 -6.19
CA CYS A 13 -24.47 -5.39 -6.99
C CYS A 13 -23.56 -4.90 -8.14
N VAL A 14 -22.27 -5.26 -8.14
CA VAL A 14 -21.33 -4.89 -9.20
C VAL A 14 -21.47 -5.91 -10.32
N GLN A 15 -22.27 -5.58 -11.33
CA GLN A 15 -22.18 -6.25 -12.61
C GLN A 15 -20.77 -5.99 -13.14
N LEU A 16 -19.95 -7.05 -13.16
CA LEU A 16 -18.60 -7.00 -13.69
C LEU A 16 -18.68 -6.50 -15.13
N LEU A 17 -18.03 -5.37 -15.40
CA LEU A 17 -17.84 -4.87 -16.76
C LEU A 17 -17.41 -6.05 -17.65
N ASN A 18 -17.98 -6.14 -18.86
CA ASN A 18 -17.51 -7.05 -19.90
C ASN A 18 -15.98 -7.04 -19.89
N CYS A 19 -15.36 -8.20 -19.65
CA CYS A 19 -13.94 -8.29 -19.32
C CYS A 19 -13.11 -7.45 -20.30
N LEU A 20 -12.54 -6.36 -19.81
CA LEU A 20 -11.80 -5.42 -20.63
C LEU A 20 -10.46 -6.07 -20.99
N ASN A 21 -10.16 -6.14 -22.29
CA ASN A 21 -8.87 -6.65 -22.73
C ASN A 21 -7.78 -5.65 -22.34
N VAL A 22 -6.97 -6.02 -21.35
CA VAL A 22 -5.90 -5.19 -20.77
C VAL A 22 -4.92 -4.68 -21.83
N GLU A 23 -4.71 -5.45 -22.90
CA GLU A 23 -3.84 -5.08 -24.02
C GLU A 23 -4.36 -3.87 -24.82
N ASN A 24 -5.62 -3.49 -24.66
CA ASN A 24 -6.25 -2.36 -25.34
C ASN A 24 -6.80 -1.29 -24.37
N LEU A 25 -6.48 -1.38 -23.07
CA LEU A 25 -6.95 -0.41 -22.07
C LEU A 25 -6.52 1.04 -22.37
N TYR A 26 -5.36 1.22 -22.99
CA TYR A 26 -4.83 2.53 -23.38
C TYR A 26 -5.36 3.01 -24.75
N ARG A 27 -6.19 2.21 -25.42
CA ARG A 27 -6.85 2.55 -26.71
C ARG A 27 -8.34 2.79 -26.54
N LEU A 28 -8.81 2.87 -25.30
CA LEU A 28 -10.20 3.05 -24.96
C LEU A 28 -10.68 4.42 -25.46
N ASP A 29 -11.66 4.42 -26.35
CA ASP A 29 -12.34 5.62 -26.83
C ASP A 29 -13.67 5.80 -26.09
N VAL A 30 -14.23 7.01 -26.10
CA VAL A 30 -15.51 7.35 -25.47
C VAL A 30 -16.67 6.56 -26.09
N ASP A 31 -16.53 6.09 -27.33
CA ASP A 31 -17.53 5.26 -28.03
C ASP A 31 -17.41 3.76 -27.71
N ASP A 32 -16.43 3.33 -26.90
CA ASP A 32 -16.26 1.92 -26.56
C ASP A 32 -17.38 1.42 -25.65
N LYS A 33 -17.89 0.22 -25.94
CA LYS A 33 -19.02 -0.47 -25.28
C LYS A 33 -18.82 -0.79 -23.78
N ILE A 34 -17.71 -0.34 -23.22
CA ILE A 34 -17.36 -0.43 -21.80
C ILE A 34 -17.86 0.77 -21.02
N TRP A 35 -18.10 1.91 -21.70
CA TRP A 35 -18.87 3.01 -21.14
C TRP A 35 -20.31 2.53 -21.09
N LEU A 36 -20.65 1.95 -19.96
CA LEU A 36 -21.97 1.38 -19.73
C LEU A 36 -23.02 2.46 -19.97
N ASP A 37 -24.13 2.08 -20.62
CA ASP A 37 -25.40 2.82 -20.71
C ASP A 37 -26.05 3.04 -19.32
N ILE A 38 -25.27 3.21 -18.24
CA ILE A 38 -25.77 3.53 -16.90
C ILE A 38 -26.44 4.92 -16.89
N ILE A 39 -26.20 5.75 -17.90
CA ILE A 39 -26.90 7.02 -18.08
C ILE A 39 -28.25 6.80 -18.79
N GLU A 40 -28.44 5.70 -19.52
CA GLU A 40 -29.66 5.45 -20.27
C GLU A 40 -30.59 4.50 -19.49
N ASP A 41 -31.68 5.09 -19.00
CA ASP A 41 -32.85 4.46 -18.40
C ASP A 41 -32.85 4.22 -16.87
N LYS A 42 -32.91 5.32 -16.13
CA LYS A 42 -33.80 5.45 -14.97
C LYS A 42 -34.67 6.69 -15.22
N GLY A 43 -35.96 6.47 -15.47
CA GLY A 43 -36.90 7.51 -15.89
C GLY A 43 -36.95 8.75 -14.99
N GLU A 44 -37.19 9.90 -15.62
CA GLU A 44 -37.51 11.24 -15.09
C GLU A 44 -36.63 11.87 -13.98
N ASP A 45 -35.85 11.12 -13.21
CA ASP A 45 -34.92 11.65 -12.22
C ASP A 45 -33.55 11.85 -12.87
N GLY A 46 -33.08 13.10 -12.92
CA GLY A 46 -31.88 13.53 -13.62
C GLY A 46 -30.55 12.87 -13.16
N PRO A 47 -29.38 13.41 -13.59
CA PRO A 47 -28.09 12.81 -13.30
C PRO A 47 -27.88 12.58 -11.79
N PRO A 48 -27.18 11.50 -11.39
CA PRO A 48 -26.94 11.18 -9.98
C PRO A 48 -26.40 12.37 -9.19
N LEU A 49 -26.82 12.51 -7.93
CA LEU A 49 -26.45 13.68 -7.10
C LEU A 49 -24.94 13.89 -6.97
N TRP A 50 -24.14 12.83 -6.95
CA TRP A 50 -22.67 12.97 -6.92
C TRP A 50 -22.08 13.60 -8.21
N MET A 51 -22.84 13.63 -9.30
CA MET A 51 -22.50 14.34 -10.55
C MET A 51 -23.14 15.73 -10.63
N SER A 52 -24.34 15.90 -10.07
CA SER A 52 -25.20 17.07 -10.30
C SER A 52 -25.31 18.04 -9.12
N ASP A 53 -24.95 17.61 -7.92
CA ASP A 53 -24.96 18.40 -6.69
C ASP A 53 -23.51 18.62 -6.21
N ASP A 54 -23.08 19.88 -6.21
CA ASP A 54 -21.72 20.26 -5.80
C ASP A 54 -21.47 19.95 -4.32
N GLY A 55 -22.47 20.10 -3.45
CA GLY A 55 -22.35 19.80 -2.03
C GLY A 55 -22.16 18.31 -1.77
N VAL A 56 -22.86 17.45 -2.52
CA VAL A 56 -22.64 16.00 -2.46
C VAL A 56 -21.22 15.67 -2.95
N ARG A 57 -20.76 16.24 -4.06
CA ARG A 57 -19.42 15.98 -4.59
C ARG A 57 -18.31 16.44 -3.63
N GLU A 58 -18.44 17.64 -3.06
CA GLU A 58 -17.51 18.17 -2.07
C GLU A 58 -17.50 17.32 -0.79
N SER A 59 -18.67 16.87 -0.34
CA SER A 59 -18.76 16.02 0.86
C SER A 59 -18.09 14.65 0.67
N ILE A 60 -18.18 14.05 -0.52
CA ILE A 60 -17.51 12.79 -0.83
C ILE A 60 -16.00 12.98 -0.79
N ALA A 61 -15.47 14.03 -1.42
CA ALA A 61 -14.04 14.33 -1.40
C ALA A 61 -13.53 14.54 0.03
N ALA A 62 -14.24 15.32 0.85
CA ALA A 62 -13.87 15.57 2.24
C ALA A 62 -13.87 14.30 3.10
N LEU A 63 -14.85 13.40 2.90
CA LEU A 63 -14.90 12.12 3.59
C LEU A 63 -13.70 11.24 3.21
N LEU A 64 -13.40 11.15 1.91
CA LEU A 64 -12.27 10.35 1.41
C LEU A 64 -10.92 10.90 1.90
N GLU A 65 -10.77 12.22 1.98
CA GLU A 65 -9.57 12.83 2.54
C GLU A 65 -9.39 12.46 4.02
N CYS A 66 -10.47 12.48 4.81
CA CYS A 66 -10.41 12.07 6.21
C CYS A 66 -10.01 10.59 6.37
N ASP A 67 -10.62 9.70 5.57
CA ASP A 67 -10.30 8.28 5.59
C ASP A 67 -8.85 8.02 5.17
N GLN A 68 -8.38 8.71 4.12
CA GLN A 68 -7.01 8.61 3.64
C GLN A 68 -5.99 9.07 4.68
N VAL A 69 -6.23 10.20 5.36
CA VAL A 69 -5.34 10.69 6.42
C VAL A 69 -5.26 9.69 7.57
N MET A 70 -6.37 9.06 7.94
CA MET A 70 -6.40 8.03 8.98
C MET A 70 -5.57 6.80 8.56
N GLU A 71 -5.77 6.30 7.34
CA GLU A 71 -4.99 5.19 6.79
C GLU A 71 -3.48 5.53 6.76
N GLU A 72 -3.12 6.72 6.29
CA GLU A 72 -1.73 7.16 6.21
C GLU A 72 -1.10 7.24 7.60
N CYS A 73 -1.82 7.73 8.61
CA CYS A 73 -1.35 7.72 9.99
C CYS A 73 -1.08 6.30 10.50
N GLU A 74 -1.99 5.35 10.25
CA GLU A 74 -1.80 3.95 10.65
C GLU A 74 -0.59 3.32 9.94
N CYS A 75 -0.39 3.61 8.66
CA CYS A 75 0.76 3.17 7.88
C CYS A 75 2.08 3.75 8.43
N LEU A 76 2.13 5.06 8.67
CA LEU A 76 3.31 5.73 9.23
C LEU A 76 3.68 5.17 10.60
N ASP A 77 2.69 4.92 11.45
CA ASP A 77 2.88 4.31 12.76
C ASP A 77 3.48 2.91 12.67
N ALA A 78 3.02 2.10 11.71
CA ALA A 78 3.54 0.77 11.47
C ALA A 78 4.97 0.81 10.92
N GLU A 79 5.26 1.73 10.00
CA GLU A 79 6.58 1.93 9.42
C GLU A 79 7.58 2.41 10.48
N GLU A 80 7.19 3.39 11.30
CA GLU A 80 8.04 3.93 12.37
C GLU A 80 8.45 2.84 13.36
N ARG A 81 7.50 2.00 13.80
CA ARG A 81 7.77 0.85 14.68
C ARG A 81 8.75 -0.12 14.02
N THR A 82 8.55 -0.42 12.74
CA THR A 82 9.40 -1.35 11.98
C THR A 82 10.82 -0.81 11.84
N LEU A 83 10.98 0.46 11.47
CA LEU A 83 12.29 1.11 11.31
C LEU A 83 13.04 1.20 12.65
N LYS A 84 12.35 1.57 13.72
CA LYS A 84 12.94 1.60 15.07
C LYS A 84 13.44 0.22 15.50
N GLN A 85 12.65 -0.82 15.23
CA GLN A 85 13.04 -2.19 15.55
C GLN A 85 14.26 -2.62 14.73
N TRP A 86 14.23 -2.39 13.41
CA TRP A 86 15.35 -2.71 12.53
C TRP A 86 16.64 -2.00 12.95
N LEU A 87 16.57 -0.71 13.27
CA LEU A 87 17.72 0.07 13.70
C LEU A 87 18.33 -0.46 15.01
N ARG A 88 17.49 -0.85 15.99
CA ARG A 88 17.97 -1.44 17.24
C ARG A 88 18.72 -2.74 16.99
N GLU A 89 18.14 -3.63 16.18
CA GLU A 89 18.80 -4.88 15.82
C GLU A 89 20.13 -4.66 15.12
N GLU A 90 20.21 -3.65 14.24
CA GLU A 90 21.44 -3.32 13.53
C GLU A 90 22.51 -2.76 14.46
N ILE A 91 22.11 -1.91 15.40
CA ILE A 91 22.99 -1.43 16.47
C ILE A 91 23.51 -2.61 17.31
N ASP A 92 22.64 -3.55 17.69
CA ASP A 92 23.03 -4.72 18.47
C ASP A 92 24.02 -5.62 17.70
N ARG A 93 23.77 -5.87 16.41
CA ARG A 93 24.70 -6.62 15.54
C ARG A 93 26.06 -5.94 15.44
N THR A 94 26.11 -4.64 15.21
CA THR A 94 27.37 -3.88 15.09
C THR A 94 28.14 -3.81 16.40
N MET A 95 27.46 -3.66 17.54
CA MET A 95 28.08 -3.72 18.87
C MET A 95 28.64 -5.11 19.17
N ALA A 96 27.88 -6.17 18.89
CA ALA A 96 28.34 -7.54 19.08
C ALA A 96 29.59 -7.85 18.22
N ALA A 97 29.59 -7.43 16.95
CA ALA A 97 30.75 -7.57 16.07
C ALA A 97 31.99 -6.83 16.60
N LYS A 98 31.81 -5.59 17.08
CA LYS A 98 32.89 -4.78 17.67
C LYS A 98 33.48 -5.44 18.92
N LEU A 99 32.63 -5.95 19.81
CA LEU A 99 33.06 -6.67 21.01
C LEU A 99 33.83 -7.95 20.65
N HIS A 100 33.32 -8.71 19.67
CA HIS A 100 33.99 -9.91 19.18
C HIS A 100 35.39 -9.59 18.63
N MET A 101 35.53 -8.54 17.81
CA MET A 101 36.83 -8.09 17.29
C MET A 101 37.80 -7.65 18.40
N SER A 102 37.30 -6.92 19.41
CA SER A 102 38.11 -6.51 20.56
C SER A 102 38.61 -7.72 21.36
N GLY A 103 37.74 -8.69 21.64
CA GLY A 103 38.09 -9.93 22.33
C GLY A 103 39.01 -10.85 21.53
N MET A 104 38.90 -10.88 20.19
CA MET A 104 39.84 -11.58 19.31
C MET A 104 41.23 -10.91 19.34
N SER A 105 41.29 -9.59 19.36
CA SER A 105 42.54 -8.83 19.47
C SER A 105 43.27 -9.13 20.79
N PHE A 106 42.53 -9.12 21.91
CA PHE A 106 43.08 -9.44 23.23
C PHE A 106 43.61 -10.87 23.31
N ARG A 107 42.84 -11.86 22.86
CA ARG A 107 43.27 -13.27 22.83
C ARG A 107 44.48 -13.51 21.92
N ARG A 108 44.58 -12.79 20.81
CA ARG A 108 45.74 -12.86 19.92
C ARG A 108 47.01 -12.34 20.61
N LEU A 109 46.92 -11.26 21.39
CA LEU A 109 48.05 -10.72 22.14
C LEU A 109 48.50 -11.67 23.27
N GLU A 110 47.56 -12.29 24.01
CA GLU A 110 47.90 -13.29 25.03
C GLU A 110 48.59 -14.53 24.43
N MET A 111 48.16 -15.01 23.27
CA MET A 111 48.85 -16.11 22.57
C MET A 111 50.29 -15.73 22.17
N CYS A 112 50.53 -14.48 21.76
CA CYS A 112 51.89 -14.02 21.44
C CYS A 112 52.78 -13.89 22.69
N LEU A 113 52.22 -13.48 23.83
CA LEU A 113 52.96 -13.33 25.09
C LEU A 113 53.29 -14.67 25.77
N ASN A 114 52.43 -15.67 25.62
CA ASN A 114 52.61 -17.00 26.24
C ASN A 114 53.48 -17.98 25.40
N ASN A 115 54.00 -17.56 24.24
CA ASN A 115 54.84 -18.38 23.36
C ASN A 115 56.35 -18.02 23.40
N HIS A 116 56.78 -17.27 24.42
CA HIS A 116 58.18 -16.92 24.70
C HIS A 116 58.60 -17.41 26.08
#